data_AF-L7LPL4-F1
#
_entry.id   AF-L7LPL4-F1
#
_cell.length_a   1.000
_cell.length_b   1.000
_cell.length_c   1.000
_cell.angle_alpha   90.00
_cell.angle_beta   90.00
_cell.angle_gamma   90.00
#
_symmetry.space_group_name_H-M   'P 1'
#
loop_
_entity.id
_entity.type
_entity.pdbx_description
1 polymer ?
#
loop_
_entity_poly.entity_id
_entity_poly.type
_entity_poly.pdbx_seq_one_letter_code
_entity_poly.pdbx_strand_id
1 'polypeptide(L)'
;MKLFLYLLVTSSWLLLVTAVRTFIYKYCMTSEAVTTCKEHARDWAMEFGSRICKLYVDYNCSSSRISQSFSTERECQQKCLPPMHQRIVCSLPPQPVRCPPMKKTWYFDKETGYCKKLPSGFCASNANGFSLCETCTMRCTDRDIKNVCPRYPVSPVQRPKHPQPRPGARGHI
;
A
#
# COMPACT_ATOMS: atom_id res chain seq x y z
N MET A 1 43.74 10.06 -0.56
CA MET A 1 43.05 8.88 -1.14
C MET A 1 41.64 8.66 -0.59
N LYS A 2 41.40 8.68 0.73
CA LYS A 2 40.06 8.46 1.33
C LYS A 2 38.98 9.47 0.90
N LEU A 3 39.33 10.76 0.81
CA LEU A 3 38.40 11.82 0.37
C LEU A 3 37.98 11.66 -1.11
N PHE A 4 38.91 11.25 -1.97
CA PHE A 4 38.64 11.02 -3.39
C PHE A 4 37.74 9.79 -3.58
N LEU A 5 38.01 8.71 -2.84
CA LEU A 5 37.14 7.53 -2.83
C LEU A 5 35.73 7.88 -2.31
N TYR A 6 35.64 8.72 -1.27
CA TYR A 6 34.36 9.21 -0.74
C TYR A 6 33.57 10.04 -1.77
N LEU A 7 34.23 10.96 -2.48
CA LEU A 7 33.60 11.77 -3.53
C LEU A 7 33.11 10.93 -4.73
N LEU A 8 33.86 9.88 -5.10
CA LEU A 8 33.44 8.95 -6.15
C LEU A 8 32.22 8.13 -5.73
N VAL A 9 32.18 7.67 -4.47
CA VAL A 9 31.05 6.91 -3.94
C VAL A 9 29.81 7.78 -3.80
N THR A 10 29.93 9.01 -3.29
CA THR A 10 28.78 9.91 -3.12
C THR A 10 28.22 10.42 -4.45
N SER A 11 29.08 10.71 -5.44
CA SER A 11 28.64 11.09 -6.79
C SER A 11 27.96 9.94 -7.53
N SER A 12 28.49 8.72 -7.45
CA SER A 12 27.86 7.53 -8.02
C SER A 12 26.48 7.26 -7.39
N TRP A 13 26.36 7.39 -6.06
CA TRP A 13 25.08 7.28 -5.37
C TRP A 13 24.10 8.39 -5.80
N LEU A 14 24.55 9.64 -5.88
CA LEU A 14 23.71 10.75 -6.32
C LEU A 14 23.19 10.52 -7.75
N LEU A 15 24.03 10.06 -8.66
CA LEU A 15 23.65 9.71 -10.04
C LEU A 15 22.63 8.56 -10.09
N LEU A 16 22.79 7.54 -9.25
CA LEU A 16 21.79 6.46 -9.14
C LEU A 16 20.45 6.98 -8.61
N VAL A 17 20.46 7.85 -7.60
CA VAL A 17 19.23 8.44 -7.04
C VAL A 17 18.53 9.35 -8.04
N THR A 18 19.27 10.19 -8.76
CA THR A 18 18.70 11.09 -9.78
C THR A 18 18.19 10.32 -10.99
N ALA A 19 18.89 9.27 -11.43
CA ALA A 19 18.44 8.39 -12.53
C ALA A 19 17.17 7.62 -12.17
N VAL A 20 17.08 7.04 -10.96
CA VAL A 20 15.87 6.36 -10.47
C VAL A 20 14.72 7.35 -10.36
N ARG A 21 14.98 8.57 -9.86
CA ARG A 21 13.97 9.61 -9.73
C ARG A 21 13.45 10.09 -11.09
N THR A 22 14.32 10.30 -12.07
CA THR A 22 13.90 10.70 -13.44
C THR A 22 13.18 9.57 -14.18
N PHE A 23 13.58 8.31 -13.99
CA PHE A 23 12.88 7.16 -14.58
C PHE A 23 11.44 7.03 -14.03
N ILE A 24 11.27 7.05 -12.71
CA ILE A 24 9.94 7.01 -12.07
C ILE A 24 9.12 8.24 -12.49
N TYR A 25 9.71 9.43 -12.49
CA TYR A 25 9.02 10.67 -12.86
C TYR A 25 8.58 10.71 -14.32
N LYS A 26 9.27 10.02 -15.24
CA LYS A 26 8.92 10.00 -16.67
C LYS A 26 7.88 8.92 -17.01
N TYR A 27 8.01 7.73 -16.43
CA TYR A 27 7.22 6.57 -16.84
C TYR A 27 6.09 6.20 -15.90
N CYS A 28 6.07 6.74 -14.69
CA CYS A 28 4.96 6.61 -13.75
C CYS A 28 4.15 7.90 -13.64
N MET A 29 4.80 9.06 -13.76
CA MET A 29 4.15 10.36 -13.62
C MET A 29 4.12 11.10 -14.94
N THR A 30 2.94 11.59 -15.34
CA THR A 30 2.81 12.51 -16.47
C THR A 30 2.10 13.75 -15.97
N SER A 31 2.38 14.90 -16.58
CA SER A 31 1.72 16.18 -16.24
C SER A 31 0.21 16.19 -16.57
N GLU A 32 -0.28 15.16 -17.24
CA GLU A 32 -1.68 14.99 -17.66
C GLU A 32 -2.50 14.12 -16.69
N ALA A 33 -1.92 13.67 -15.57
CA ALA A 33 -2.56 12.75 -14.61
C ALA A 33 -3.85 13.29 -13.92
N VAL A 34 -4.25 14.54 -14.20
CA VAL A 34 -5.47 15.16 -13.65
C VAL A 34 -6.69 14.98 -14.56
N THR A 35 -6.52 14.67 -15.86
CA THR A 35 -7.63 14.58 -16.82
C THR A 35 -8.12 13.15 -17.09
N THR A 36 -7.29 12.12 -16.93
CA THR A 36 -7.59 10.74 -17.37
C THR A 36 -8.54 9.96 -16.44
N CYS A 37 -8.60 10.33 -15.17
CA CYS A 37 -9.34 9.59 -14.14
C CYS A 37 -10.87 9.70 -14.28
N LYS A 38 -11.36 10.68 -15.06
CA LYS A 38 -12.79 10.84 -15.37
C LYS A 38 -13.29 9.87 -16.44
N GLU A 39 -12.42 9.34 -17.30
CA GLU A 39 -12.78 8.42 -18.39
C GLU A 39 -12.56 6.94 -18.01
N HIS A 40 -11.67 6.64 -17.06
CA HIS A 40 -11.32 5.27 -16.64
C HIS A 40 -11.56 5.01 -15.15
N ALA A 41 -12.80 5.18 -14.69
CA ALA A 41 -13.19 4.64 -13.39
C ALA A 41 -12.94 3.12 -13.39
N ARG A 42 -12.21 2.58 -12.39
CA ARG A 42 -11.75 1.18 -12.25
C ARG A 42 -10.36 0.81 -12.81
N ASP A 43 -9.41 1.74 -12.78
CA ASP A 43 -8.01 1.45 -13.10
C ASP A 43 -7.09 1.29 -11.88
N TRP A 44 -5.92 0.71 -12.13
CA TRP A 44 -4.81 0.64 -11.19
C TRP A 44 -3.96 1.90 -11.26
N ALA A 45 -3.65 2.51 -10.12
CA ALA A 45 -2.70 3.60 -10.06
C ALA A 45 -1.87 3.54 -8.79
N MET A 46 -0.69 4.16 -8.82
CA MET A 46 0.17 4.28 -7.66
C MET A 46 -0.22 5.54 -6.88
N GLU A 47 -0.52 5.35 -5.60
CA GLU A 47 -0.68 6.45 -4.66
C GLU A 47 0.71 7.03 -4.27
N PHE A 48 0.80 8.36 -4.26
CA PHE A 48 2.04 9.07 -3.93
C PHE A 48 2.53 8.73 -2.52
N GLY A 49 3.83 8.43 -2.39
CA GLY A 49 4.47 8.20 -1.10
C GLY A 49 4.25 6.81 -0.49
N SER A 50 3.16 6.11 -0.83
CA SER A 50 2.93 4.74 -0.34
C SER A 50 3.62 3.67 -1.20
N ARG A 51 3.98 3.98 -2.45
CA ARG A 51 4.60 3.03 -3.42
C ARG A 51 3.77 1.75 -3.59
N ILE A 52 2.46 1.89 -3.55
CA ILE A 52 1.50 0.80 -3.69
C ILE A 52 0.61 1.12 -4.89
N CYS A 53 0.54 0.18 -5.83
CA CYS A 53 -0.47 0.17 -6.88
C CYS A 53 -1.79 -0.36 -6.30
N LYS A 54 -2.84 0.47 -6.33
CA LYS A 54 -4.19 0.19 -5.85
C LYS A 54 -5.21 0.30 -6.98
N LEU A 55 -6.35 -0.37 -6.86
CA LEU A 55 -7.50 -0.22 -7.75
C LEU A 55 -8.37 0.95 -7.28
N TYR A 56 -8.64 1.90 -8.18
CA TYR A 56 -9.45 3.08 -7.93
C TYR A 56 -10.86 2.87 -8.48
N VAL A 57 -11.89 2.94 -7.62
CA VAL A 57 -13.20 2.36 -7.95
C VAL A 57 -14.32 3.39 -8.20
N ASP A 58 -14.07 4.69 -7.95
CA ASP A 58 -15.10 5.76 -8.05
C ASP A 58 -14.62 7.04 -8.78
N TYR A 59 -15.59 7.78 -9.36
CA TYR A 59 -15.43 9.00 -10.20
C TYR A 59 -14.85 10.24 -9.49
N ASN A 60 -14.71 10.18 -8.16
CA ASN A 60 -14.19 11.29 -7.37
C ASN A 60 -12.67 11.22 -7.30
N CYS A 61 -12.06 11.41 -8.46
CA CYS A 61 -10.62 11.61 -8.58
C CYS A 61 -10.24 13.03 -8.15
N SER A 62 -10.50 13.35 -6.88
CA SER A 62 -10.30 14.69 -6.32
C SER A 62 -8.85 14.92 -5.87
N SER A 63 -7.92 14.03 -6.20
CA SER A 63 -6.54 14.09 -5.74
C SER A 63 -5.58 14.43 -6.87
N SER A 64 -4.97 15.61 -6.79
CA SER A 64 -3.81 16.01 -7.63
C SER A 64 -2.54 15.17 -7.40
N ARG A 65 -2.65 13.99 -6.78
CA ARG A 65 -1.54 13.14 -6.30
C ARG A 65 -1.74 11.65 -6.65
N ILE A 66 -2.31 11.35 -7.81
CA ILE A 66 -2.38 9.98 -8.35
C ILE A 66 -1.48 9.91 -9.59
N SER A 67 -0.79 8.79 -9.79
CA SER A 67 0.02 8.54 -11.00
C SER A 67 -0.87 8.38 -12.24
N GLN A 68 -0.28 8.11 -13.41
CA GLN A 68 -1.08 7.61 -14.53
C GLN A 68 -1.83 6.32 -14.11
N SER A 69 -2.97 6.07 -14.75
CA SER A 69 -3.79 4.89 -14.54
C SER A 69 -3.38 3.76 -15.49
N PHE A 70 -3.65 2.52 -15.09
CA PHE A 70 -3.27 1.32 -15.82
C PHE A 70 -4.38 0.27 -15.74
N SER A 71 -4.56 -0.47 -16.83
CA SER A 71 -5.58 -1.52 -16.93
C SER A 71 -5.34 -2.71 -15.98
N THR A 72 -4.08 -2.92 -15.55
CA THR A 72 -3.70 -4.05 -14.68
C THR A 72 -2.74 -3.64 -13.56
N GLU A 73 -2.82 -4.35 -12.43
CA GLU A 73 -1.87 -4.18 -11.32
C GLU A 73 -0.42 -4.38 -11.79
N ARG A 74 -0.20 -5.34 -12.69
CA ARG A 74 1.13 -5.66 -13.21
C ARG A 74 1.73 -4.49 -13.97
N GLU A 75 0.97 -3.90 -14.87
CA GLU A 75 1.41 -2.76 -15.65
C GLU A 75 1.76 -1.58 -14.75
N CYS A 76 0.90 -1.25 -13.79
CA CYS A 76 1.19 -0.24 -12.77
C CYS A 76 2.51 -0.53 -12.05
N GLN A 77 2.70 -1.75 -11.55
CA GLN A 77 3.90 -2.08 -10.80
C GLN A 77 5.17 -2.03 -11.66
N GLN A 78 5.11 -2.49 -12.91
CA GLN A 78 6.25 -2.46 -13.82
C GLN A 78 6.69 -1.04 -14.17
N LYS A 79 5.72 -0.12 -14.31
CA LYS A 79 5.98 1.28 -14.66
C LYS A 79 6.33 2.14 -13.46
N CYS A 80 5.73 1.87 -12.30
CA CYS A 80 5.82 2.73 -11.12
C CYS A 80 6.72 2.23 -10.00
N LEU A 81 7.05 0.94 -9.94
CA LEU A 81 7.81 0.35 -8.84
C LEU A 81 9.16 -0.21 -9.31
N PRO A 82 10.24 -0.08 -8.51
CA PRO A 82 11.46 -0.83 -8.74
C PRO A 82 11.21 -2.34 -8.73
N PRO A 83 11.95 -3.16 -9.51
CA PRO A 83 11.72 -4.61 -9.63
C PRO A 83 11.57 -5.35 -8.30
N MET A 84 12.37 -4.99 -7.29
CA MET A 84 12.34 -5.61 -5.96
C MET A 84 11.02 -5.39 -5.19
N HIS A 85 10.23 -4.38 -5.57
CA HIS A 85 8.94 -4.04 -4.96
C HIS A 85 7.74 -4.49 -5.79
N GLN A 86 7.96 -5.12 -6.95
CA GLN A 86 6.91 -5.64 -7.81
C GLN A 86 6.38 -6.97 -7.25
N ARG A 87 5.22 -6.93 -6.61
CA ARG A 87 4.51 -8.10 -6.06
C ARG A 87 3.03 -7.99 -6.39
N ILE A 88 2.58 -8.80 -7.34
CA ILE A 88 1.17 -8.92 -7.72
C ILE A 88 0.40 -9.56 -6.56
N VAL A 89 -0.62 -8.87 -6.06
CA VAL A 89 -1.37 -9.29 -4.87
C VAL A 89 -2.86 -9.17 -5.15
N CYS A 90 -3.33 -7.97 -5.40
CA CYS A 90 -4.75 -7.64 -5.38
C CYS A 90 -5.47 -8.10 -6.65
N SER A 91 -4.76 -8.22 -7.78
CA SER A 91 -5.32 -8.72 -9.04
C SER A 91 -5.34 -10.24 -9.16
N LEU A 92 -4.73 -10.97 -8.22
CA LEU A 92 -4.77 -12.43 -8.21
C LEU A 92 -6.18 -12.93 -7.85
N PRO A 93 -6.67 -14.01 -8.48
CA PRO A 93 -7.88 -14.66 -8.02
C PRO A 93 -7.69 -15.19 -6.59
N PRO A 94 -8.71 -15.11 -5.72
CA PRO A 94 -8.62 -15.70 -4.39
C PRO A 94 -8.48 -17.23 -4.49
N GLN A 95 -7.70 -17.82 -3.59
CA GLN A 95 -7.53 -19.27 -3.49
C GLN A 95 -7.94 -19.74 -2.10
N PRO A 96 -9.24 -19.95 -1.85
CA PRO A 96 -9.73 -20.39 -0.55
C PRO A 96 -9.43 -21.88 -0.31
N VAL A 97 -8.88 -22.20 0.86
CA VAL A 97 -8.61 -23.56 1.33
C VAL A 97 -9.13 -23.74 2.75
N ARG A 98 -9.44 -24.98 3.14
CA ARG A 98 -9.82 -25.30 4.53
C ARG A 98 -8.64 -25.08 5.48
N CYS A 99 -8.91 -24.50 6.64
CA CYS A 99 -7.88 -24.14 7.61
C CYS A 99 -8.45 -23.95 9.03
N PRO A 100 -7.62 -24.04 10.08
CA PRO A 100 -7.98 -23.61 11.42
C PRO A 100 -8.21 -22.08 11.51
N PRO A 101 -8.93 -21.59 12.55
CA PRO A 101 -9.13 -20.15 12.78
C PRO A 101 -7.81 -19.38 13.00
N MET A 102 -7.85 -18.04 12.86
CA MET A 102 -6.72 -17.08 13.01
C MET A 102 -5.71 -17.00 11.85
N LYS A 103 -6.18 -17.18 10.62
CA LYS A 103 -5.38 -17.09 9.39
C LYS A 103 -5.94 -16.01 8.45
N LYS A 104 -5.38 -15.88 7.25
CA LYS A 104 -5.80 -14.92 6.20
C LYS A 104 -7.24 -15.20 5.75
N THR A 105 -8.22 -14.55 6.38
CA THR A 105 -9.64 -14.77 6.13
C THR A 105 -10.30 -13.68 5.28
N TRP A 106 -9.52 -12.71 4.80
CA TRP A 106 -9.98 -11.68 3.88
C TRP A 106 -9.25 -11.78 2.55
N TYR A 107 -9.90 -11.40 1.46
CA TYR A 107 -9.32 -11.28 0.13
C TYR A 107 -9.88 -10.05 -0.56
N PHE A 108 -9.15 -9.53 -1.55
CA PHE A 108 -9.64 -8.46 -2.40
C PHE A 108 -10.36 -9.03 -3.61
N ASP A 109 -11.59 -8.58 -3.83
CA ASP A 109 -12.36 -8.87 -5.03
C ASP A 109 -12.24 -7.66 -5.97
N LYS A 110 -11.40 -7.79 -7.01
CA LYS A 110 -11.16 -6.71 -7.98
C LYS A 110 -12.38 -6.35 -8.83
N GLU A 111 -13.30 -7.30 -9.04
CA GLU A 111 -14.49 -7.08 -9.86
C GLU A 111 -15.44 -6.13 -9.15
N THR A 112 -15.57 -6.28 -7.82
CA THR A 112 -16.38 -5.37 -6.99
C THR A 112 -15.59 -4.17 -6.48
N GLY A 113 -14.27 -4.31 -6.36
CA GLY A 113 -13.38 -3.35 -5.71
C GLY A 113 -13.51 -3.34 -4.19
N TYR A 114 -13.97 -4.45 -3.58
CA TYR A 114 -14.16 -4.58 -2.13
C TYR A 114 -13.33 -5.70 -1.54
N CYS A 115 -12.91 -5.51 -0.29
CA CYS A 115 -12.35 -6.58 0.53
C CYS A 115 -13.47 -7.41 1.14
N LYS A 116 -13.46 -8.72 0.85
CA LYS A 116 -14.50 -9.66 1.26
C LYS A 116 -13.93 -10.68 2.23
N LYS A 117 -14.78 -11.14 3.15
CA LYS A 117 -14.45 -12.19 4.10
C LYS A 117 -14.71 -13.56 3.47
N LEU A 118 -13.80 -14.49 3.69
CA LEU A 118 -14.01 -15.90 3.37
C LEU A 118 -15.00 -16.55 4.37
N PRO A 119 -15.69 -17.62 3.95
CA PRO A 119 -16.52 -18.42 4.86
C PRO A 119 -15.74 -18.94 6.07
N SER A 120 -16.43 -19.15 7.17
CA SER A 120 -15.82 -19.75 8.38
C SER A 120 -15.14 -21.08 8.05
N GLY A 121 -13.91 -21.26 8.53
CA GLY A 121 -13.09 -22.45 8.24
C GLY A 121 -12.31 -22.40 6.91
N PHE A 122 -12.39 -21.29 6.17
CA PHE A 122 -11.59 -21.05 4.96
C PHE A 122 -10.59 -19.91 5.10
N CYS A 123 -9.46 -20.06 4.42
CA CYS A 123 -8.36 -19.11 4.38
C CYS A 123 -7.82 -18.97 2.97
N ALA A 124 -7.26 -17.80 2.65
CA ALA A 124 -6.54 -17.59 1.41
C ALA A 124 -5.16 -18.24 1.46
N SER A 125 -4.86 -19.12 0.49
CA SER A 125 -3.56 -19.79 0.37
C SER A 125 -2.51 -18.95 -0.37
N ASN A 126 -2.93 -17.98 -1.20
CA ASN A 126 -2.05 -17.17 -2.01
C ASN A 126 -1.84 -15.75 -1.45
N ALA A 127 -1.20 -14.88 -2.24
CA ALA A 127 -0.87 -13.53 -1.82
C ALA A 127 -2.12 -12.62 -1.68
N ASN A 128 -3.22 -12.90 -2.38
CA ASN A 128 -4.50 -12.21 -2.22
C ASN A 128 -5.24 -12.70 -0.95
N GLY A 129 -4.57 -12.57 0.18
CA GLY A 129 -5.02 -13.09 1.46
C GLY A 129 -4.53 -12.21 2.59
N PHE A 130 -5.46 -11.72 3.40
CA PHE A 130 -5.23 -10.76 4.47
C PHE A 130 -5.88 -11.23 5.77
N SER A 131 -5.24 -10.91 6.89
CA SER A 131 -5.77 -11.25 8.22
C SER A 131 -6.87 -10.31 8.67
N LEU A 132 -6.85 -9.05 8.19
CA LEU A 132 -7.80 -8.01 8.57
C LEU A 132 -8.36 -7.33 7.31
N CYS A 133 -9.58 -6.80 7.42
CA CYS A 133 -10.22 -6.06 6.35
C CYS A 133 -9.43 -4.78 6.02
N GLU A 134 -8.95 -4.08 7.05
CA GLU A 134 -8.25 -2.81 6.95
C GLU A 134 -6.96 -2.95 6.15
N THR A 135 -6.18 -4.01 6.40
CA THR A 135 -4.94 -4.26 5.64
C THR A 135 -5.22 -4.63 4.19
N CYS A 136 -6.33 -5.34 3.92
CA CYS A 136 -6.77 -5.59 2.56
C CYS A 136 -7.13 -4.27 1.86
N THR A 137 -7.98 -3.44 2.48
CA THR A 137 -8.46 -2.19 1.88
C THR A 137 -7.29 -1.24 1.63
N MET A 138 -6.42 -1.01 2.63
CA MET A 138 -5.23 -0.16 2.49
C MET A 138 -4.29 -0.62 1.38
N ARG A 139 -4.17 -1.95 1.17
CA ARG A 139 -3.27 -2.49 0.16
C ARG A 139 -3.87 -2.44 -1.25
N CYS A 140 -5.18 -2.62 -1.40
CA CYS A 140 -5.77 -2.94 -2.68
C CYS A 140 -6.67 -1.88 -3.29
N THR A 141 -7.21 -0.94 -2.52
CA THR A 141 -8.15 0.04 -3.06
C THR A 141 -8.07 1.39 -2.35
N ASP A 142 -8.58 2.42 -3.01
CA ASP A 142 -8.70 3.79 -2.51
C ASP A 142 -9.97 4.01 -1.67
N ARG A 143 -10.88 3.03 -1.61
CA ARG A 143 -12.11 3.13 -0.83
C ARG A 143 -11.84 3.44 0.64
N ASP A 144 -12.68 4.30 1.22
CA ASP A 144 -12.62 4.62 2.65
C ASP A 144 -12.86 3.36 3.49
N ILE A 145 -11.87 3.01 4.31
CA ILE A 145 -11.88 1.86 5.22
C ILE A 145 -13.11 1.89 6.13
N LYS A 146 -13.57 3.09 6.55
CA LYS A 146 -14.76 3.27 7.39
C LYS A 146 -16.03 2.74 6.71
N ASN A 147 -16.10 2.85 5.39
CA ASN A 147 -17.25 2.44 4.59
C ASN A 147 -17.16 0.98 4.15
N VAL A 148 -15.95 0.40 4.12
CA VAL A 148 -15.71 -0.97 3.64
C VAL A 148 -15.68 -2.00 4.77
N CYS A 149 -15.11 -1.65 5.92
CA CYS A 149 -14.79 -2.62 6.97
C CYS A 149 -15.78 -2.57 8.16
N PRO A 150 -16.55 -3.65 8.41
CA PRO A 150 -17.63 -3.65 9.41
C PRO A 150 -17.22 -3.46 10.88
N ARG A 151 -15.93 -3.62 11.21
CA ARG A 151 -15.41 -3.55 12.59
C ARG A 151 -14.48 -2.37 12.84
N TYR A 152 -14.37 -1.42 11.91
CA TYR A 152 -13.35 -0.36 12.00
C TYR A 152 -13.56 0.55 13.22
N PRO A 153 -12.69 0.51 14.26
CA PRO A 153 -12.67 1.50 15.32
C PRO A 153 -11.57 2.53 15.00
N VAL A 154 -11.92 3.79 14.78
CA VAL A 154 -10.91 4.86 14.81
C VAL A 154 -10.49 5.06 16.26
N SER A 155 -9.36 4.47 16.66
CA SER A 155 -8.58 5.02 17.77
C SER A 155 -7.23 5.47 17.23
N PRO A 156 -6.85 6.74 17.42
CA PRO A 156 -5.52 7.21 17.05
C PRO A 156 -4.51 6.46 17.91
N VAL A 157 -3.49 5.93 17.24
CA VAL A 157 -2.24 5.38 17.78
C VAL A 157 -2.01 5.81 19.24
N GLN A 158 -2.37 4.96 20.22
CA GLN A 158 -1.80 5.09 21.55
C GLN A 158 -0.35 4.64 21.42
N ARG A 159 0.52 5.63 21.19
CA ARG A 159 1.95 5.55 21.46
C ARG A 159 2.10 4.87 22.83
N PRO A 160 2.95 3.84 23.01
CA PRO A 160 3.13 3.23 24.31
C PRO A 160 3.50 4.33 25.32
N LYS A 161 2.61 4.61 26.29
CA LYS A 161 3.00 5.41 27.45
C LYS A 161 3.94 4.51 28.24
N HIS A 162 5.23 4.71 28.06
CA HIS A 162 6.22 4.17 28.98
C HIS A 162 5.89 4.72 30.38
N PRO A 163 5.66 3.89 31.40
CA PRO A 163 5.46 4.40 32.75
C PRO A 163 6.81 4.96 33.22
N GLN A 164 6.88 6.27 33.46
CA GLN A 164 7.98 6.80 34.26
C GLN A 164 7.89 6.19 35.67
N PRO A 165 8.97 5.63 36.23
CA PRO A 165 8.98 5.25 37.63
C PRO A 165 8.93 6.53 38.49
N ARG A 166 7.95 6.60 39.41
CA ARG A 166 7.92 7.60 40.48
C ARG A 166 9.07 7.30 41.45
N PRO A 167 9.93 8.28 41.80
CA PRO A 167 10.81 8.12 42.95
C PRO A 167 9.95 7.99 44.21
N GLY A 168 10.07 6.85 44.87
CA GLY A 168 9.42 6.60 46.15
C GLY A 168 9.98 7.54 47.22
N ALA A 169 9.07 8.19 47.94
CA ALA A 169 9.36 8.82 49.21
C ALA A 169 9.88 7.76 50.20
N ARG A 170 11.01 8.03 50.84
CA ARG A 170 11.46 7.28 52.01
C ARG A 170 11.28 8.18 53.23
N GLY A 171 10.39 7.75 54.11
CA GLY A 171 10.07 8.41 55.36
C GLY A 171 11.17 8.26 56.43
N HIS A 172 11.06 9.13 57.41
CA HIS A 172 11.74 9.13 58.69
C HIS A 172 11.41 7.88 59.52
N ILE A 173 12.43 7.33 60.16
CA ILE A 173 12.40 6.83 61.54
C ILE A 173 13.65 7.41 62.21
#